data_AF-A0A1M6KJJ5-F1
#
_entry.id   AF-A0A1M6KJJ5-F1
#
_cell.length_a   1.000
_cell.length_b   1.000
_cell.length_c   1.000
_cell.angle_alpha   90.00
_cell.angle_beta   90.00
_cell.angle_gamma   90.00
#
_symmetry.space_group_name_H-M   'P 1'
#
loop_
_entity.id
_entity.type
_entity.pdbx_description
1 polymer ?
#
loop_
_entity_poly.entity_id
_entity_poly.type
_entity_poly.pdbx_seq_one_letter_code
_entity_poly.pdbx_strand_id
1 'polypeptide(L)'
;MNIRILITILIFSTATTMGFSSPKETAVDTVFTLIYNQQYQEADSFLEASGNEFDSFYTDILKLDLYWWRFVTTRNSDDSRQLHQLLKDFSESDNSKLDYRLKELITLSYRVRYEFKRFNIPGALIFRSKIKNLLAELNQEKLPFAENRLKLFDLYNELFAYFDNVINPFFIESKRIERENALIKIGKFTHDDDLIVATLARYFLGRIYMSIENDPAAAQKYFRILSIQYPGNIHFSEYFATCNEKV
;
A
#
# COMPACT_ATOMS: atom_id res chain seq x y z
N MET A 1 61.07 -15.66 15.31
CA MET A 1 59.59 -15.78 15.35
C MET A 1 59.03 -14.43 14.93
N ASN A 2 58.29 -14.42 13.83
CA ASN A 2 58.34 -13.33 12.84
C ASN A 2 57.36 -12.18 13.14
N ILE A 3 57.85 -10.94 12.99
CA ILE A 3 57.09 -9.67 12.92
C ILE A 3 55.93 -9.71 11.90
N ARG A 4 55.90 -10.72 11.03
CA ARG A 4 54.82 -10.97 10.05
C ARG A 4 53.50 -11.46 10.66
N ILE A 5 53.47 -11.93 11.91
CA ILE A 5 52.21 -12.41 12.55
C ILE A 5 51.44 -11.27 13.23
N LEU A 6 52.10 -10.15 13.58
CA LEU A 6 51.43 -9.01 14.22
C LEU A 6 50.59 -8.19 13.22
N ILE A 7 50.85 -8.29 11.92
CA ILE A 7 50.14 -7.54 10.87
C ILE A 7 48.85 -8.25 10.43
N THR A 8 48.70 -9.55 10.68
CA THR A 8 47.50 -10.31 10.30
C THR A 8 46.35 -10.16 11.31
N ILE A 9 46.63 -9.72 12.54
CA ILE A 9 45.61 -9.53 13.58
C ILE A 9 45.03 -8.09 13.56
N LEU A 10 45.70 -7.14 12.90
CA LEU A 10 45.26 -5.74 12.86
C LEU A 10 44.30 -5.39 11.69
N ILE A 11 43.94 -6.36 10.84
CA ILE A 11 43.08 -6.13 9.66
C ILE A 11 41.64 -6.65 9.88
N PHE A 12 41.35 -7.26 11.05
CA PHE A 12 40.02 -7.81 11.36
C PHE A 12 39.23 -7.02 12.41
N SER A 13 39.60 -5.75 12.63
CA SER A 13 38.94 -4.87 13.61
C SER A 13 38.24 -3.66 13.01
N THR A 14 38.14 -3.58 11.67
CA THR A 14 37.16 -2.70 11.01
C THR A 14 35.96 -3.54 10.61
N ALA A 15 35.30 -4.12 11.60
CA ALA A 15 33.87 -4.29 11.51
C ALA A 15 33.31 -2.86 11.48
N THR A 16 33.22 -2.30 10.28
CA THR A 16 32.37 -1.16 10.00
C THR A 16 30.99 -1.58 10.49
N THR A 17 30.61 -1.12 11.67
CA THR A 17 29.22 -0.80 11.93
C THR A 17 28.88 0.24 10.87
N MET A 18 28.47 -0.22 9.68
CA MET A 18 27.49 0.50 8.91
C MET A 18 26.28 0.54 9.84
N GLY A 19 26.28 1.53 10.72
CA GLY A 19 25.05 2.06 11.25
C GLY A 19 24.33 2.53 10.01
N PHE A 20 23.47 1.67 9.48
CA PHE A 20 22.29 2.14 8.78
C PHE A 20 21.69 3.12 9.76
N SER A 21 21.87 4.42 9.53
CA SER A 21 21.04 5.42 10.16
C SER A 21 19.64 5.03 9.70
N SER A 22 18.92 4.30 10.56
CA SER A 22 17.51 4.03 10.33
C SER A 22 16.89 5.40 10.05
N PRO A 23 16.21 5.59 8.89
CA PRO A 23 15.50 6.83 8.63
C PRO A 23 14.70 7.16 9.89
N LYS A 24 14.85 8.38 10.41
CA LYS A 24 14.23 8.78 11.67
C LYS A 24 12.74 8.43 11.59
N GLU A 25 12.34 7.39 12.32
CA GLU A 25 11.01 6.79 12.24
C GLU A 25 9.99 7.90 12.53
N THR A 26 9.12 8.15 11.55
CA THR A 26 8.13 9.22 11.70
C THR A 26 6.94 8.70 12.51
N ALA A 27 6.17 9.61 13.11
CA ALA A 27 4.91 9.24 13.76
C ALA A 27 3.95 8.53 12.78
N VAL A 28 3.98 8.91 11.50
CA VAL A 28 3.21 8.28 10.43
C VAL A 28 3.63 6.82 10.24
N ASP A 29 4.94 6.55 10.16
CA ASP A 29 5.49 5.20 10.01
C ASP A 29 5.17 4.31 11.20
N THR A 30 5.18 4.89 12.41
CA THR A 30 4.84 4.20 13.65
C THR A 30 3.39 3.72 13.60
N VAL A 31 2.44 4.61 13.32
CA VAL A 31 1.01 4.25 13.23
C VAL A 31 0.78 3.25 12.11
N PHE A 32 1.37 3.47 10.94
CA PHE A 32 1.25 2.56 9.80
C PHE A 32 1.73 1.14 10.17
N THR A 33 2.86 1.06 10.88
CA THR A 33 3.43 -0.21 11.35
C THR A 33 2.54 -0.90 12.37
N LEU A 34 1.92 -0.16 13.30
CA LEU A 34 0.94 -0.71 14.23
C LEU A 34 -0.28 -1.29 13.49
N ILE A 35 -0.84 -0.55 12.53
CA ILE A 35 -1.98 -1.00 11.71
C ILE A 35 -1.63 -2.29 10.97
N TYR A 36 -0.48 -2.30 10.29
CA TYR A 36 -0.06 -3.45 9.50
C TYR A 36 0.39 -4.64 10.35
N ASN A 37 0.76 -4.45 11.62
CA ASN A 37 0.91 -5.53 12.61
C ASN A 37 -0.41 -5.91 13.31
N GLN A 38 -1.54 -5.36 12.89
CA GLN A 38 -2.87 -5.62 13.47
C GLN A 38 -3.02 -5.19 14.94
N GLN A 39 -2.20 -4.23 15.39
CA GLN A 39 -2.27 -3.60 16.72
C GLN A 39 -3.22 -2.38 16.66
N TYR A 40 -4.50 -2.67 16.42
CA TYR A 40 -5.48 -1.66 16.04
C TYR A 40 -5.82 -0.67 17.15
N GLN A 41 -5.86 -1.12 18.40
CA GLN A 41 -6.20 -0.26 19.54
C GLN A 41 -5.08 0.75 19.81
N GLU A 42 -3.83 0.30 19.72
CA GLU A 42 -2.65 1.13 19.86
C GLU A 42 -2.56 2.14 18.71
N ALA A 43 -2.80 1.72 17.47
CA ALA A 43 -2.82 2.60 16.32
C ALA A 43 -3.89 3.71 16.45
N ASP A 44 -5.10 3.38 16.87
CA ASP A 44 -6.20 4.33 17.07
C ASP A 44 -5.87 5.33 18.18
N SER A 45 -5.37 4.84 19.31
CA SER A 45 -4.93 5.69 20.43
C SER A 45 -3.84 6.67 20.02
N PHE A 46 -2.88 6.21 19.20
CA PHE A 46 -1.78 7.05 18.71
C PHE A 46 -2.27 8.10 17.70
N LEU A 47 -3.22 7.76 16.84
CA LEU A 47 -3.88 8.70 15.92
C LEU A 47 -4.64 9.80 16.67
N GLU A 48 -5.35 9.45 17.74
CA GLU A 48 -6.06 10.43 18.58
C GLU A 48 -5.10 11.34 19.34
N ALA A 49 -4.04 10.77 19.94
CA ALA A 49 -3.10 11.50 20.78
C ALA A 49 -2.22 12.48 20.00
N SER A 50 -1.84 12.15 18.76
CA SER A 50 -0.89 12.96 17.98
C SER A 50 -1.57 13.87 16.93
N GLY A 51 -2.86 14.17 17.11
CA GLY A 51 -3.68 14.94 16.15
C GLY A 51 -3.14 16.31 15.72
N ASN A 52 -2.17 16.89 16.44
CA ASN A 52 -1.48 18.14 16.08
C ASN A 52 -0.07 17.94 15.48
N GLU A 53 0.50 16.74 15.56
CA GLU A 53 1.81 16.39 14.98
C GLU A 53 1.67 15.79 13.58
N PHE A 54 0.47 15.33 13.22
CA PHE A 54 0.21 14.76 11.91
C PHE A 54 -0.17 15.82 10.88
N ASP A 55 0.37 15.62 9.68
CA ASP A 55 -0.28 16.12 8.49
C ASP A 55 -1.69 15.52 8.37
N SER A 56 -2.70 16.40 8.23
CA SER A 56 -4.10 16.01 8.06
C SER A 56 -4.28 15.05 6.88
N PHE A 57 -3.41 15.08 5.88
CA PHE A 57 -3.43 14.11 4.80
C PHE A 57 -3.17 12.69 5.28
N TYR A 58 -2.04 12.45 5.96
CA TYR A 58 -1.70 11.12 6.43
C TYR A 58 -2.62 10.63 7.54
N THR A 59 -3.18 11.53 8.35
CA THR A 59 -4.21 11.17 9.33
C THR A 59 -5.39 10.46 8.66
N ASP A 60 -5.88 11.01 7.56
CA ASP A 60 -7.02 10.46 6.83
C ASP A 60 -6.68 9.12 6.16
N ILE A 61 -5.49 9.01 5.56
CA ILE A 61 -5.03 7.78 4.91
C ILE A 61 -4.85 6.66 5.96
N LEU A 62 -4.24 6.95 7.10
CA LEU A 62 -4.05 5.98 8.18
C LEU A 62 -5.37 5.54 8.80
N LYS A 63 -6.35 6.44 8.93
CA LYS A 63 -7.71 6.06 9.33
C LYS A 63 -8.37 5.14 8.31
N LEU A 64 -8.25 5.41 7.01
CA LEU A 64 -8.76 4.50 5.98
C LEU A 64 -8.12 3.11 6.10
N ASP A 65 -6.80 3.03 6.28
CA ASP A 65 -6.09 1.77 6.46
C ASP A 65 -6.52 1.03 7.74
N LEU A 66 -6.58 1.72 8.87
CA LEU A 66 -6.99 1.15 10.16
C LEU A 66 -8.37 0.50 10.07
N TYR A 67 -9.36 1.24 9.58
CA TYR A 67 -10.75 0.76 9.52
C TYR A 67 -10.93 -0.31 8.44
N TRP A 68 -10.19 -0.20 7.32
CA TRP A 68 -10.15 -1.27 6.33
C TRP A 68 -9.59 -2.57 6.90
N TRP A 69 -8.43 -2.51 7.56
CA TRP A 69 -7.78 -3.69 8.12
C TRP A 69 -8.60 -4.32 9.24
N ARG A 70 -9.21 -3.53 10.12
CA ARG A 70 -10.19 -4.03 11.11
C ARG A 70 -11.34 -4.77 10.43
N PHE A 71 -11.98 -4.14 9.43
CA PHE A 71 -13.10 -4.75 8.71
C PHE A 71 -12.73 -6.09 8.06
N VAL A 72 -11.56 -6.22 7.45
CA VAL A 72 -11.18 -7.47 6.78
C VAL A 72 -10.73 -8.58 7.74
N THR A 73 -10.25 -8.25 8.94
CA THR A 73 -9.73 -9.22 9.93
C THR A 73 -10.78 -9.68 10.94
N THR A 74 -11.55 -8.77 11.53
CA THR A 74 -12.40 -9.08 12.70
C THR A 74 -13.75 -9.70 12.35
N ARG A 75 -14.21 -9.51 11.09
CA ARG A 75 -15.55 -9.88 10.62
C ARG A 75 -16.70 -9.35 11.49
N ASN A 76 -16.45 -8.25 12.23
CA ASN A 76 -17.43 -7.59 13.09
C ASN A 76 -18.35 -6.66 12.27
N SER A 77 -19.66 -6.72 12.52
CA SER A 77 -20.64 -5.83 11.88
C SER A 77 -20.43 -4.35 12.21
N ASP A 78 -19.94 -4.03 13.41
CA ASP A 78 -19.69 -2.65 13.80
C ASP A 78 -18.49 -2.07 13.04
N ASP A 79 -17.42 -2.84 12.82
CA ASP A 79 -16.27 -2.41 12.01
C ASP A 79 -16.71 -2.17 10.55
N SER A 80 -17.63 -2.97 10.02
CA SER A 80 -18.21 -2.73 8.69
C SER A 80 -19.02 -1.43 8.63
N ARG A 81 -19.81 -1.14 9.67
CA ARG A 81 -20.61 0.10 9.76
C ARG A 81 -19.71 1.32 9.88
N GLN A 82 -18.68 1.25 10.73
CA GLN A 82 -17.72 2.32 10.93
C GLN A 82 -16.94 2.62 9.66
N LEU A 83 -16.43 1.60 8.96
CA LEU A 83 -15.77 1.78 7.67
C LEU A 83 -16.74 2.40 6.64
N HIS A 84 -17.98 1.94 6.59
CA HIS A 84 -18.97 2.50 5.66
C HIS A 84 -19.23 3.99 5.93
N GLN A 85 -19.37 4.37 7.19
CA GLN A 85 -19.55 5.77 7.60
C GLN A 85 -18.33 6.60 7.22
N LEU A 86 -17.12 6.14 7.56
CA LEU A 86 -15.86 6.80 7.19
C LEU A 86 -15.78 7.03 5.67
N LEU A 87 -16.07 5.99 4.89
CA LEU A 87 -16.04 6.10 3.43
C LEU A 87 -17.08 7.09 2.91
N LYS A 88 -18.24 7.26 3.56
CA LYS A 88 -19.28 8.22 3.19
C LYS A 88 -18.84 9.66 3.49
N ASP A 89 -18.34 9.91 4.69
CA ASP A 89 -17.96 11.23 5.18
C ASP A 89 -16.86 11.87 4.33
N PHE A 90 -15.90 11.07 3.85
CA PHE A 90 -14.85 11.54 2.94
C PHE A 90 -15.35 12.04 1.58
N SER A 91 -16.58 11.72 1.15
CA SER A 91 -17.10 12.18 -0.15
C SER A 91 -17.93 13.44 -0.11
N GLU A 92 -18.27 13.93 1.08
CA GLU A 92 -19.19 15.05 1.26
C GLU A 92 -18.46 16.37 1.54
N SER A 93 -17.12 16.36 1.64
CA SER A 93 -16.36 17.60 1.82
C SER A 93 -16.09 18.29 0.49
N ASP A 94 -16.78 19.41 0.26
CA ASP A 94 -16.54 20.32 -0.85
C ASP A 94 -15.14 20.93 -0.70
N ASN A 95 -14.23 20.78 -1.68
CA ASN A 95 -13.07 21.68 -1.88
C ASN A 95 -12.17 21.26 -3.06
N SER A 96 -11.93 22.21 -3.96
CA SER A 96 -11.05 22.16 -5.14
C SER A 96 -9.53 22.01 -4.86
N LYS A 97 -9.13 21.64 -3.64
CA LYS A 97 -7.71 21.53 -3.27
C LYS A 97 -7.11 20.24 -3.80
N LEU A 98 -5.93 20.34 -4.41
CA LEU A 98 -5.23 19.20 -5.02
C LEU A 98 -5.03 18.01 -4.06
N ASP A 99 -4.67 18.27 -2.80
CA ASP A 99 -4.52 17.23 -1.76
C ASP A 99 -5.81 16.45 -1.52
N TYR A 100 -6.96 17.14 -1.61
CA TYR A 100 -8.26 16.50 -1.46
C TYR A 100 -8.52 15.52 -2.61
N ARG A 101 -8.11 15.86 -3.83
CA ARG A 101 -8.27 14.99 -5.00
C ARG A 101 -7.46 13.70 -4.88
N LEU A 102 -6.24 13.76 -4.32
CA LEU A 102 -5.48 12.56 -4.02
C LEU A 102 -6.15 11.72 -2.91
N LYS A 103 -6.64 12.35 -1.84
CA LYS A 103 -7.43 11.64 -0.82
C LYS A 103 -8.67 10.99 -1.40
N GLU A 104 -9.35 11.67 -2.31
CA GLU A 104 -10.54 11.17 -3.00
C GLU A 104 -10.18 9.94 -3.84
N LEU A 105 -9.09 9.98 -4.61
CA LEU A 105 -8.60 8.85 -5.39
C LEU A 105 -8.36 7.63 -4.48
N ILE A 106 -7.67 7.83 -3.36
CA ILE A 106 -7.39 6.77 -2.40
C ILE A 106 -8.69 6.24 -1.79
N THR A 107 -9.58 7.12 -1.34
CA THR A 107 -10.89 6.76 -0.77
C THR A 107 -11.74 5.97 -1.75
N LEU A 108 -11.80 6.39 -3.02
CA LEU A 108 -12.51 5.67 -4.06
C LEU A 108 -11.91 4.27 -4.27
N SER A 109 -10.59 4.10 -4.14
CA SER A 109 -9.97 2.77 -4.15
C SER A 109 -10.48 1.86 -3.02
N TYR A 110 -10.68 2.39 -1.81
CA TYR A 110 -11.26 1.64 -0.69
C TYR A 110 -12.73 1.34 -0.93
N ARG A 111 -13.50 2.27 -1.51
CA ARG A 111 -14.91 2.05 -1.89
C ARG A 111 -15.05 0.92 -2.90
N VAL A 112 -14.21 0.89 -3.94
CA VAL A 112 -14.18 -0.23 -4.90
C VAL A 112 -13.91 -1.56 -4.19
N ARG A 113 -12.88 -1.62 -3.33
CA ARG A 113 -12.55 -2.82 -2.55
C ARG A 113 -13.68 -3.25 -1.62
N TYR A 114 -14.30 -2.30 -0.95
CA TYR A 114 -15.43 -2.52 -0.04
C TYR A 114 -16.64 -3.09 -0.78
N GLU A 115 -17.03 -2.51 -1.92
CA GLU A 115 -18.16 -3.02 -2.70
C GLU A 115 -17.88 -4.42 -3.27
N PHE A 116 -16.66 -4.69 -3.76
CA PHE A 116 -16.29 -6.05 -4.17
C PHE A 116 -16.33 -7.05 -3.02
N LYS A 117 -15.86 -6.67 -1.82
CA LYS A 117 -15.88 -7.53 -0.63
C LYS A 117 -17.31 -7.92 -0.23
N ARG A 118 -18.31 -7.07 -0.52
CA ARG A 118 -19.73 -7.33 -0.29
C ARG A 118 -20.49 -7.83 -1.52
N PHE A 119 -19.78 -8.20 -2.58
CA PHE A 119 -20.36 -8.67 -3.86
C PHE A 119 -21.26 -7.65 -4.58
N ASN A 120 -21.13 -6.35 -4.29
CA ASN A 120 -21.86 -5.28 -4.97
C ASN A 120 -21.10 -4.80 -6.22
N ILE A 121 -21.18 -5.58 -7.29
CA ILE A 121 -20.49 -5.27 -8.55
C ILE A 121 -20.94 -3.93 -9.17
N PRO A 122 -22.24 -3.59 -9.24
CA PRO A 122 -22.67 -2.29 -9.79
C PRO A 122 -22.06 -1.11 -9.04
N GLY A 123 -22.03 -1.14 -7.71
CA GLY A 123 -21.40 -0.12 -6.89
C GLY A 123 -19.90 0.02 -7.18
N ALA A 124 -19.19 -1.11 -7.26
CA ALA A 124 -17.77 -1.12 -7.61
C ALA A 124 -17.49 -0.49 -8.99
N LEU A 125 -18.35 -0.76 -9.98
CA LEU A 125 -18.23 -0.17 -11.32
C LEU A 125 -18.48 1.34 -11.34
N ILE A 126 -19.46 1.83 -10.56
CA ILE A 126 -19.71 3.27 -10.40
C ILE A 126 -18.45 3.96 -9.85
N PHE A 127 -17.88 3.43 -8.77
CA PHE A 127 -16.68 4.03 -8.17
C PHE A 127 -15.46 3.94 -9.09
N ARG A 128 -15.29 2.84 -9.84
CA ARG A 128 -14.25 2.71 -10.85
C ARG A 128 -14.39 3.76 -11.96
N SER A 129 -15.61 4.08 -12.40
CA SER A 129 -15.85 5.16 -13.36
C SER A 129 -15.45 6.53 -12.79
N LYS A 130 -15.74 6.79 -11.50
CA LYS A 130 -15.34 8.03 -10.84
C LYS A 130 -13.82 8.18 -10.77
N ILE A 131 -13.10 7.10 -10.43
CA ILE A 131 -11.64 7.07 -10.45
C ILE A 131 -11.09 7.41 -11.83
N LYS A 132 -11.65 6.82 -12.89
CA LYS A 132 -11.21 7.09 -14.26
C LYS A 132 -11.33 8.57 -14.63
N ASN A 133 -12.45 9.19 -14.27
CA ASN A 133 -12.66 10.62 -14.51
C ASN A 133 -11.66 11.46 -13.70
N LEU A 134 -11.51 11.17 -12.41
CA LEU A 134 -10.60 11.88 -11.52
C LEU A 134 -9.14 11.80 -12.00
N LEU A 135 -8.68 10.62 -12.44
CA LEU A 135 -7.33 10.44 -13.01
C LEU A 135 -7.15 11.20 -14.34
N ALA A 136 -8.17 11.22 -15.20
CA ALA A 136 -8.12 11.95 -16.46
C ALA A 136 -7.95 13.46 -16.24
N GLU A 137 -8.55 14.00 -15.18
CA GLU A 137 -8.40 15.40 -14.80
C GLU A 137 -7.05 15.65 -14.09
N LEU A 138 -6.62 14.80 -13.16
CA LEU A 138 -5.33 14.94 -12.45
C LEU A 138 -4.12 14.85 -13.39
N ASN A 139 -4.16 13.98 -14.41
CA ASN A 139 -3.08 13.82 -15.38
C ASN A 139 -2.92 15.01 -16.33
N GLN A 140 -3.89 15.93 -16.38
CA GLN A 140 -3.80 17.17 -17.15
C GLN A 140 -3.13 18.31 -16.36
N GLU A 141 -2.99 18.14 -15.04
CA GLU A 141 -2.41 19.14 -14.15
C GLU A 141 -0.95 18.82 -13.86
N LYS A 142 -0.09 19.86 -13.81
CA LYS A 142 1.22 19.70 -13.18
C LYS A 142 0.95 19.62 -11.67
N LEU A 143 1.13 18.45 -11.08
CA LEU A 143 0.79 18.19 -9.67
C LEU A 143 1.91 18.71 -8.74
N PRO A 144 1.74 19.82 -7.99
CA PRO A 144 2.70 20.29 -6.99
C PRO A 144 2.63 19.50 -5.68
N PHE A 145 2.50 18.17 -5.73
CA PHE A 145 2.50 17.34 -4.53
C PHE A 145 3.90 17.32 -3.89
N ALA A 146 3.93 17.17 -2.56
CA ALA A 146 5.14 16.74 -1.86
C ALA A 146 5.59 15.36 -2.40
N GLU A 147 6.88 15.08 -2.36
CA GLU A 147 7.47 13.89 -3.01
C GLU A 147 6.80 12.58 -2.58
N ASN A 148 6.59 12.38 -1.28
CA ASN A 148 5.91 11.20 -0.72
C ASN A 148 4.47 11.03 -1.23
N ARG A 149 3.72 12.13 -1.33
CA ARG A 149 2.35 12.13 -1.86
C ARG A 149 2.33 11.91 -3.37
N LEU A 150 3.32 12.42 -4.10
CA LEU A 150 3.47 12.16 -5.53
C LEU A 150 3.75 10.68 -5.80
N LYS A 151 4.65 10.06 -5.03
CA LYS A 151 4.91 8.61 -5.12
C LYS A 151 3.65 7.80 -4.83
N LEU A 152 2.87 8.19 -3.82
CA LEU A 152 1.60 7.54 -3.51
C LEU A 152 0.60 7.70 -4.66
N PHE A 153 0.46 8.90 -5.22
CA PHE A 153 -0.36 9.15 -6.41
C PHE A 153 0.06 8.25 -7.57
N ASP A 154 1.35 8.22 -7.91
CA ASP A 154 1.89 7.43 -9.01
C ASP A 154 1.61 5.94 -8.80
N LEU A 155 1.79 5.42 -7.59
CA LEU A 155 1.44 4.03 -7.26
C LEU A 155 -0.04 3.75 -7.53
N TYR A 156 -0.96 4.60 -7.06
CA TYR A 156 -2.38 4.41 -7.30
C TYR A 156 -2.74 4.54 -8.79
N ASN A 157 -2.17 5.49 -9.50
CA ASN A 157 -2.37 5.65 -10.94
C ASN A 157 -1.97 4.37 -11.70
N GLU A 158 -0.81 3.79 -11.39
CA GLU A 158 -0.36 2.55 -12.04
C GLU A 158 -1.20 1.33 -11.63
N LEU A 159 -1.65 1.24 -10.37
CA LEU A 159 -2.59 0.20 -9.94
C LEU A 159 -3.90 0.27 -10.74
N PHE A 160 -4.43 1.47 -10.96
CA PHE A 160 -5.63 1.64 -11.75
C PHE A 160 -5.40 1.38 -13.24
N ALA A 161 -4.25 1.77 -13.79
CA ALA A 161 -3.86 1.42 -15.15
C ALA A 161 -3.81 -0.11 -15.34
N TYR A 162 -3.27 -0.84 -14.36
CA TYR A 162 -3.29 -2.30 -14.36
C TYR A 162 -4.74 -2.83 -14.38
N PHE A 163 -5.56 -2.46 -13.40
CA PHE A 163 -6.92 -2.99 -13.26
C PHE A 163 -7.85 -2.57 -14.41
N ASP A 164 -7.60 -1.43 -15.06
CA ASP A 164 -8.41 -1.01 -16.22
C ASP A 164 -8.21 -1.94 -17.42
N ASN A 165 -7.03 -2.53 -17.50
CA ASN A 165 -6.58 -3.37 -18.61
C ASN A 165 -6.67 -4.89 -18.35
N VAL A 166 -7.03 -5.31 -17.12
CA VAL A 166 -7.27 -6.75 -16.80
C VAL A 166 -8.39 -7.34 -17.66
N ILE A 167 -9.48 -6.61 -17.87
CA ILE A 167 -10.61 -7.08 -18.69
C ILE A 167 -10.27 -6.84 -20.17
N ASN A 168 -9.80 -7.91 -20.82
CA ASN A 168 -9.40 -7.91 -22.22
C ASN A 168 -10.14 -9.01 -23.05
N PRO A 169 -11.47 -8.91 -23.21
CA PRO A 169 -12.28 -9.97 -23.86
C PRO A 169 -11.95 -10.19 -25.34
N PHE A 170 -11.23 -9.25 -25.98
CA PHE A 170 -10.84 -9.33 -27.39
C PHE A 170 -9.32 -9.50 -27.57
N PHE A 171 -8.57 -9.84 -26.52
CA PHE A 171 -7.12 -10.03 -26.56
C PHE A 171 -6.37 -8.86 -27.25
N ILE A 172 -6.83 -7.63 -27.01
CA ILE A 172 -6.25 -6.42 -27.58
C ILE A 172 -4.82 -6.28 -27.05
N GLU A 173 -3.86 -6.29 -27.96
CA GLU A 173 -2.43 -6.28 -27.64
C GLU A 173 -2.03 -5.06 -26.81
N SER A 174 -2.52 -3.88 -27.17
CA SER A 174 -2.20 -2.64 -26.42
C SER A 174 -2.61 -2.72 -24.96
N LYS A 175 -3.75 -3.35 -24.63
CA LYS A 175 -4.17 -3.55 -23.23
C LYS A 175 -3.22 -4.48 -22.48
N ARG A 176 -2.71 -5.52 -23.14
CA ARG A 176 -1.71 -6.41 -22.53
C ARG A 176 -0.42 -5.64 -22.22
N ILE A 177 0.07 -4.86 -23.18
CA ILE A 177 1.27 -4.02 -23.02
C ILE A 177 1.08 -3.02 -21.88
N GLU A 178 -0.05 -2.32 -21.80
CA GLU A 178 -0.35 -1.37 -20.72
C GLU A 178 -0.37 -2.05 -19.34
N ARG A 179 -0.98 -3.23 -19.24
CA ARG A 179 -1.00 -4.04 -18.02
C ARG A 179 0.41 -4.45 -17.57
N GLU A 180 1.24 -4.93 -18.50
CA GLU A 180 2.62 -5.32 -18.22
C GLU A 180 3.49 -4.13 -17.81
N ASN A 181 3.34 -2.99 -18.50
CA ASN A 181 4.01 -1.75 -18.16
C ASN A 181 3.63 -1.26 -16.76
N ALA A 182 2.35 -1.32 -16.40
CA ALA A 182 1.87 -0.98 -15.07
C ALA A 182 2.51 -1.88 -14.00
N LEU A 183 2.58 -3.20 -14.23
CA LEU A 183 3.25 -4.13 -13.30
C LEU A 183 4.72 -3.77 -13.08
N ILE A 184 5.46 -3.46 -14.16
CA ILE A 184 6.86 -3.06 -14.09
C ILE A 184 7.01 -1.79 -13.24
N LYS A 185 6.15 -0.78 -13.46
CA LYS A 185 6.20 0.47 -12.72
C LYS A 185 5.81 0.30 -11.25
N ILE A 186 4.75 -0.45 -10.94
CA ILE A 186 4.39 -0.82 -9.56
C ILE A 186 5.57 -1.55 -8.89
N GLY A 187 6.27 -2.41 -9.63
CA GLY A 187 7.45 -3.14 -9.16
C GLY A 187 8.58 -2.23 -8.66
N LYS A 188 8.76 -1.05 -9.26
CA LYS A 188 9.78 -0.08 -8.84
C LYS A 188 9.51 0.45 -7.43
N PHE A 189 8.25 0.69 -7.09
CA PHE A 189 7.86 1.16 -5.77
C PHE A 189 8.12 0.14 -4.64
N THR A 190 8.29 -1.15 -4.97
CA THR A 190 8.57 -2.17 -3.94
C THR A 190 9.93 -2.03 -3.24
N HIS A 191 10.80 -1.15 -3.73
CA HIS A 191 12.09 -0.83 -3.14
C HIS A 191 12.22 0.66 -2.79
N ASP A 192 11.09 1.40 -2.72
CA ASP A 192 11.10 2.81 -2.32
C ASP A 192 11.48 2.95 -0.83
N ASP A 193 12.08 4.09 -0.48
CA ASP A 193 12.42 4.45 0.90
C ASP A 193 11.19 4.88 1.70
N ASP A 194 10.09 5.28 1.03
CA ASP A 194 8.81 5.53 1.68
C ASP A 194 8.15 4.21 2.09
N LEU A 195 8.03 4.01 3.41
CA LEU A 195 7.52 2.79 4.03
C LEU A 195 6.11 2.42 3.55
N ILE A 196 5.23 3.41 3.42
CA ILE A 196 3.83 3.22 3.03
C ILE A 196 3.78 2.77 1.57
N VAL A 197 4.45 3.52 0.69
CA VAL A 197 4.48 3.23 -0.75
C VAL A 197 5.07 1.84 -1.01
N ALA A 198 6.20 1.51 -0.40
CA ALA A 198 6.83 0.21 -0.58
C ALA A 198 5.97 -0.94 -0.06
N THR A 199 5.31 -0.76 1.08
CA THR A 199 4.43 -1.78 1.67
C THR A 199 3.19 -2.01 0.82
N LEU A 200 2.52 -0.93 0.39
CA LEU A 200 1.35 -1.02 -0.49
C LEU A 200 1.69 -1.67 -1.83
N ALA A 201 2.81 -1.27 -2.46
CA ALA A 201 3.25 -1.86 -3.72
C ALA A 201 3.50 -3.38 -3.59
N ARG A 202 4.20 -3.81 -2.53
CA ARG A 202 4.44 -5.24 -2.26
C ARG A 202 3.13 -5.98 -2.02
N TYR A 203 2.23 -5.41 -1.22
CA TYR A 203 0.93 -6.01 -0.92
C TYR A 203 0.09 -6.20 -2.18
N PHE A 204 -0.08 -5.14 -2.97
CA PHE A 204 -0.89 -5.21 -4.19
C PHE A 204 -0.27 -6.12 -5.24
N LEU A 205 1.05 -6.08 -5.48
CA LEU A 205 1.70 -7.01 -6.41
C LEU A 205 1.57 -8.45 -5.95
N GLY A 206 1.79 -8.74 -4.67
CA GLY A 206 1.57 -10.08 -4.12
C GLY A 206 0.15 -10.58 -4.40
N ARG A 207 -0.86 -9.73 -4.18
CA ARG A 207 -2.27 -10.08 -4.45
C ARG A 207 -2.57 -10.25 -5.93
N ILE A 208 -2.03 -9.37 -6.78
CA ILE A 208 -2.16 -9.43 -8.24
C ILE A 208 -1.56 -10.73 -8.78
N TYR A 209 -0.30 -11.02 -8.44
CA TYR A 209 0.37 -12.23 -8.91
C TYR A 209 -0.35 -13.48 -8.44
N MET A 210 -0.73 -13.54 -7.16
CA MET A 210 -1.38 -14.73 -6.59
C MET A 210 -2.80 -14.96 -7.14
N SER A 211 -3.58 -13.90 -7.38
CA SER A 211 -5.04 -14.02 -7.61
C SER A 211 -5.47 -13.72 -9.04
N ILE A 212 -4.65 -13.05 -9.84
CA ILE A 212 -5.01 -12.56 -11.18
C ILE A 212 -4.03 -13.10 -12.23
N GLU A 213 -2.73 -12.93 -12.01
CA GLU A 213 -1.72 -13.50 -12.92
C GLU A 213 -1.58 -15.02 -12.76
N ASN A 214 -2.05 -15.58 -11.64
CA ASN A 214 -1.87 -16.98 -11.26
C ASN A 214 -0.38 -17.39 -11.20
N ASP A 215 0.48 -16.49 -10.72
CA ASP A 215 1.90 -16.69 -10.49
C ASP A 215 2.22 -16.67 -8.98
N PRO A 216 2.00 -17.79 -8.26
CA PRO A 216 2.27 -17.86 -6.82
C PRO A 216 3.77 -17.71 -6.50
N ALA A 217 4.68 -18.07 -7.41
CA ALA A 217 6.12 -17.90 -7.20
C ALA A 217 6.51 -16.40 -7.19
N ALA A 218 5.98 -15.61 -8.11
CA ALA A 218 6.17 -14.16 -8.11
C ALA A 218 5.48 -13.48 -6.91
N ALA A 219 4.36 -14.01 -6.43
CA ALA A 219 3.69 -13.50 -5.23
C ALA A 219 4.47 -13.80 -3.94
N GLN A 220 5.05 -15.00 -3.85
CA GLN A 220 5.75 -15.53 -2.68
C GLN A 220 6.81 -14.57 -2.14
N LYS A 221 7.65 -14.00 -3.02
CA LYS A 221 8.73 -13.08 -2.62
C LYS A 221 8.19 -11.85 -1.87
N TYR A 222 7.04 -11.31 -2.29
CA TYR A 222 6.44 -10.14 -1.66
C TYR A 222 5.82 -10.48 -0.30
N PHE A 223 5.05 -11.57 -0.23
CA PHE A 223 4.45 -11.97 1.04
C PHE A 223 5.48 -12.48 2.05
N ARG A 224 6.61 -13.05 1.61
CA ARG A 224 7.73 -13.35 2.49
C ARG A 224 8.27 -12.08 3.17
N ILE A 225 8.55 -11.04 2.38
CA ILE A 225 9.05 -9.76 2.91
C ILE A 225 8.03 -9.16 3.88
N LEU A 226 6.76 -9.10 3.48
CA LEU A 226 5.70 -8.53 4.31
C LEU A 226 5.48 -9.31 5.62
N SER A 227 5.60 -10.64 5.61
CA SER A 227 5.45 -11.45 6.83
C SER A 227 6.62 -11.27 7.81
N ILE A 228 7.81 -10.98 7.29
CA ILE A 228 8.98 -10.66 8.13
C ILE A 228 8.85 -9.24 8.69
N GLN A 229 8.42 -8.29 7.86
CA GLN A 229 8.30 -6.88 8.22
C GLN A 229 7.14 -6.62 9.19
N TYR A 230 6.04 -7.37 9.04
CA TYR A 230 4.83 -7.25 9.85
C TYR A 230 4.43 -8.61 10.42
N PRO A 231 5.19 -9.14 11.40
CA PRO A 231 4.96 -10.48 11.95
C PRO A 231 3.60 -10.63 12.65
N GLY A 232 2.98 -9.53 13.10
CA GLY A 232 1.63 -9.53 13.65
C GLY A 232 0.53 -9.70 12.61
N ASN A 233 0.85 -9.55 11.32
CA ASN A 233 -0.14 -9.67 10.25
C ASN A 233 -0.40 -11.13 9.86
N ILE A 234 -1.49 -11.70 10.39
CA ILE A 234 -1.90 -13.07 10.10
C ILE A 234 -2.12 -13.29 8.59
N HIS A 235 -2.72 -12.32 7.89
CA HIS A 235 -3.03 -12.48 6.46
C HIS A 235 -1.78 -12.53 5.58
N PHE A 236 -0.71 -11.80 5.90
CA PHE A 236 0.53 -11.91 5.14
C PHE A 236 1.16 -13.29 5.28
N SER A 237 1.14 -13.84 6.49
CA SER A 237 1.61 -15.20 6.75
C SER A 237 0.76 -16.25 6.02
N GLU A 238 -0.57 -16.10 6.04
CA GLU A 238 -1.50 -16.97 5.30
C GLU A 238 -1.28 -16.90 3.77
N TYR A 239 -1.10 -15.70 3.22
CA TYR A 239 -0.81 -15.53 1.79
C TYR A 239 0.53 -16.13 1.42
N PHE A 240 1.56 -15.96 2.26
CA PHE A 240 2.86 -16.60 2.04
C PHE A 240 2.76 -18.13 2.06
N ALA A 241 2.05 -18.71 3.03
CA ALA A 241 1.79 -20.15 3.10
C ALA A 241 1.03 -20.64 1.86
N THR A 242 -0.03 -19.93 1.46
CA THR A 242 -0.82 -20.25 0.24
C THR A 242 0.05 -20.23 -1.01
N CYS A 243 1.03 -19.33 -1.11
CA CYS A 243 1.97 -19.33 -2.23
C CYS A 243 2.87 -20.57 -2.19
N ASN A 244 3.38 -20.96 -1.02
CA ASN A 244 4.24 -22.15 -0.85
C ASN A 244 3.52 -23.46 -1.22
N GLU A 245 2.21 -23.55 -0.98
CA GLU A 245 1.42 -24.73 -1.34
C GLU A 245 1.18 -24.87 -2.86
N LYS A 246 1.33 -23.78 -3.62
CA LYS A 246 1.02 -23.70 -5.05
C LYS A 246 2.25 -23.63 -5.96
N VAL A 247 3.45 -23.53 -5.39
CA VAL A 247 4.75 -23.55 -6.10
C VAL A 247 5.31 -24.95 -6.05
#